data_AF-A0A2A5C690-F1
#
_entry.id   AF-A0A2A5C690-F1
#
_cell.length_a   1.000
_cell.length_b   1.000
_cell.length_c   1.000
_cell.angle_alpha   90.00
_cell.angle_beta   90.00
_cell.angle_gamma   90.00
#
_symmetry.space_group_name_H-M   'P 1'
#
loop_
_entity.id
_entity.type
_entity.pdbx_description
1 polymer ?
#
loop_
_entity_poly.entity_id
_entity_poly.type
_entity_poly.pdbx_seq_one_letter_code
_entity_poly.pdbx_strand_id
1 'polypeptide(L)'
;MNIYLISQDTNNGYDTYDSAIVTAENEDVARLIHPDPDLEEYKYKSMYWVDDPKLVTVKLLGTLDPDMPQKTSVLLASFNAG
;
A
#
# COMPACT_ATOMS: atom_id res chain seq x y z
N MET A 1 -1.30 -15.29 1.15
CA MET A 1 -1.09 -13.84 0.98
C MET A 1 -1.63 -13.11 2.20
N ASN A 2 -0.98 -12.03 2.64
CA ASN A 2 -1.44 -11.20 3.74
C ASN A 2 -2.17 -9.96 3.22
N ILE A 3 -3.08 -9.43 4.02
CA ILE A 3 -3.78 -8.15 3.79
C ILE A 3 -3.20 -7.15 4.78
N TYR A 4 -2.71 -6.03 4.27
CA TYR A 4 -2.10 -4.97 5.06
C TYR A 4 -2.82 -3.65 4.86
N LEU A 5 -2.89 -2.86 5.93
CA LEU A 5 -3.03 -1.41 5.85
C LEU A 5 -1.62 -0.83 5.75
N ILE A 6 -1.36 -0.06 4.70
CA ILE A 6 -0.18 0.79 4.59
C ILE A 6 -0.58 2.25 4.78
N SER A 7 0.24 3.02 5.49
CA SER A 7 0.00 4.44 5.72
C SER A 7 1.30 5.22 5.85
N GLN A 8 1.25 6.53 5.64
CA GLN A 8 2.39 7.44 5.73
C GLN A 8 1.96 8.82 6.26
N ASP A 9 2.87 9.56 6.88
CA ASP A 9 2.64 10.91 7.42
C ASP A 9 3.67 11.95 6.92
N THR A 10 4.42 11.60 5.89
CA THR A 10 5.52 12.39 5.32
C THR A 10 5.04 13.38 4.27
N ASN A 11 4.16 12.93 3.38
CA ASN A 11 3.66 13.71 2.26
C ASN A 11 2.18 14.04 2.47
N ASN A 12 1.92 15.17 3.14
CA ASN A 12 0.57 15.58 3.57
C ASN A 12 0.02 16.73 2.73
N GLY A 13 0.48 16.86 1.48
CA GLY A 13 0.03 17.88 0.54
C GLY A 13 -1.32 17.53 -0.10
N TYR A 14 -1.77 18.40 -1.01
CA TYR A 14 -2.91 18.10 -1.88
C TYR A 14 -2.54 17.02 -2.90
N ASP A 15 -3.54 16.26 -3.35
CA ASP A 15 -3.40 15.18 -4.35
C ASP A 15 -2.35 14.11 -3.94
N THR A 16 -2.22 13.87 -2.63
CA THR A 16 -1.36 12.82 -2.06
C THR A 16 -2.20 11.69 -1.48
N TYR A 17 -1.61 10.50 -1.41
CA TYR A 17 -2.19 9.38 -0.68
C TYR A 17 -1.70 9.38 0.77
N ASP A 18 -2.59 9.13 1.72
CA ASP A 18 -2.24 8.91 3.14
C ASP A 18 -2.17 7.41 3.47
N SER A 19 -3.07 6.61 2.91
CA SER A 19 -3.18 5.19 3.25
C SER A 19 -3.85 4.34 2.16
N ALA A 20 -3.59 3.04 2.19
CA ALA A 20 -4.19 2.06 1.28
C ALA A 20 -4.30 0.67 1.92
N ILE A 21 -5.24 -0.14 1.44
CA ILE A 21 -5.30 -1.57 1.73
C ILE A 21 -4.67 -2.34 0.58
N VAL A 22 -3.70 -3.19 0.89
CA VAL A 22 -2.92 -3.93 -0.10
C VAL A 22 -2.80 -5.40 0.27
N THR A 23 -2.60 -6.24 -0.73
CA THR A 23 -2.18 -7.63 -0.57
C THR A 23 -0.69 -7.76 -0.83
N ALA A 24 0.02 -8.46 0.05
CA ALA A 24 1.46 -8.70 -0.10
C ALA A 24 1.89 -10.00 0.60
N GLU A 25 3.04 -10.55 0.19
CA GLU A 25 3.58 -11.75 0.82
C GLU A 25 4.01 -11.50 2.27
N ASN A 26 4.63 -10.35 2.52
CA ASN A 26 5.16 -9.94 3.82
C ASN A 26 5.18 -8.40 3.94
N GLU A 27 5.57 -7.89 5.11
CA GLU A 27 5.62 -6.45 5.36
C GLU A 27 6.61 -5.71 4.46
N ASP A 28 7.78 -6.29 4.17
CA ASP A 28 8.80 -5.65 3.33
C ASP A 28 8.26 -5.43 1.91
N VAL A 29 7.54 -6.40 1.37
CA VAL A 29 6.85 -6.28 0.08
C VAL A 29 5.74 -5.24 0.16
N ALA A 30 4.96 -5.21 1.24
CA ALA A 30 3.89 -4.22 1.42
C ALA A 30 4.41 -2.77 1.44
N ARG A 31 5.58 -2.51 2.04
CA ARG A 31 6.22 -1.17 2.06
C ARG A 31 6.59 -0.66 0.67
N LEU A 32 6.80 -1.56 -0.29
CA LEU A 32 7.19 -1.21 -1.65
C LEU A 32 5.98 -0.89 -2.56
N ILE A 33 4.75 -1.07 -2.07
CA ILE A 33 3.54 -0.83 -2.85
C ILE A 33 3.17 0.64 -2.82
N HIS A 34 2.86 1.19 -4.00
CA HIS A 34 2.25 2.50 -4.12
C HIS A 34 0.73 2.39 -4.17
N PRO A 35 -0.02 3.29 -3.50
CA PRO A 35 -1.49 3.27 -3.48
C PRO A 35 -2.18 3.42 -4.84
N ASP A 36 -1.55 4.12 -5.78
CA ASP A 36 -2.03 4.24 -7.18
C ASP A 36 -1.95 2.89 -7.91
N PRO A 37 -3.10 2.29 -8.31
CA PRO A 37 -3.13 1.02 -9.02
C PRO A 37 -2.69 1.12 -10.49
N ASP A 38 -2.59 2.33 -11.06
CA ASP A 38 -2.15 2.54 -12.44
C ASP A 38 -0.61 2.55 -12.57
N LEU A 39 0.11 2.59 -11.45
CA LEU A 39 1.56 2.44 -11.42
C LEU A 39 1.98 0.95 -11.44
N GLU A 40 3.14 0.68 -12.03
CA GLU A 40 3.71 -0.68 -12.02
C GLU A 40 3.91 -1.20 -10.59
N GLU A 41 3.71 -2.51 -10.43
CA GLU A 41 3.92 -3.22 -9.16
C GLU A 41 5.33 -2.90 -8.58
N TYR A 42 5.38 -2.61 -7.28
CA TYR A 42 6.61 -2.31 -6.52
C TYR A 42 7.27 -0.94 -6.75
N LYS A 43 6.59 0.01 -7.41
CA LYS A 43 7.07 1.39 -7.52
C LYS A 43 6.54 2.28 -6.40
N TYR A 44 7.13 2.22 -5.21
CA TYR A 44 6.76 3.11 -4.10
C TYR A 44 7.09 4.60 -4.35
N LYS A 45 8.14 4.90 -5.12
CA LYS A 45 8.69 6.26 -5.21
C LYS A 45 7.81 7.18 -6.08
N SER A 46 7.18 8.17 -5.45
CA SER A 46 6.34 9.15 -6.12
C SER A 46 6.27 10.45 -5.31
N MET A 47 6.00 11.57 -5.99
CA MET A 47 5.69 12.85 -5.33
C MET A 47 4.33 12.88 -4.64
N TYR A 48 3.51 11.83 -4.79
CA TYR A 48 2.16 11.71 -4.20
C TYR A 48 2.08 10.62 -3.10
N TRP A 49 3.20 9.97 -2.81
CA TRP A 49 3.36 8.99 -1.72
C TRP A 49 4.68 9.28 -0.99
N VAL A 50 5.38 8.25 -0.50
CA VAL A 50 6.70 8.38 0.12
C VAL A 50 7.84 8.13 -0.88
N ASP A 51 8.99 8.74 -0.60
CA ASP A 51 10.23 8.54 -1.35
C ASP A 51 11.19 7.52 -0.70
N ASP A 52 10.95 7.15 0.56
CA ASP A 52 11.62 6.06 1.28
C ASP A 52 10.58 5.08 1.86
N PRO A 53 10.58 3.78 1.47
CA PRO A 53 9.66 2.76 1.99
C PRO A 53 9.71 2.57 3.50
N LYS A 54 10.81 2.95 4.15
CA LYS A 54 10.96 2.87 5.61
C LYS A 54 10.02 3.82 6.34
N LEU A 55 9.52 4.85 5.66
CA LEU A 55 8.54 5.81 6.18
C LEU A 55 7.10 5.29 6.06
N VAL A 56 6.87 4.18 5.36
CA VAL A 56 5.56 3.52 5.31
C VAL A 56 5.35 2.72 6.59
N THR A 57 4.28 3.01 7.32
CA THR A 57 3.79 2.13 8.39
C THR A 57 2.99 0.99 7.77
N VAL A 58 3.24 -0.24 8.24
CA VAL A 58 2.52 -1.45 7.78
C VAL A 58 1.82 -2.09 8.97
N LYS A 59 0.55 -2.43 8.79
CA LYS A 59 -0.26 -3.13 9.80
C LYS A 59 -0.97 -4.31 9.16
N LEU A 60 -0.70 -5.52 9.66
CA LEU A 60 -1.43 -6.73 9.27
C LEU A 60 -2.90 -6.60 9.67
N LEU A 61 -3.81 -6.76 8.70
CA LEU A 61 -5.26 -6.80 8.92
C LEU A 61 -5.78 -8.24 8.90
N GLY A 62 -5.13 -9.13 8.15
CA GLY A 62 -5.52 -10.53 8.03
C GLY A 62 -4.84 -11.22 6.85
N THR A 63 -5.41 -12.32 6.41
CA THR A 63 -4.90 -13.13 5.29
C THR A 63 -5.98 -13.29 4.23
N LEU A 64 -5.59 -13.37 2.96
CA LEU A 64 -6.51 -13.78 1.90
C LEU A 64 -6.93 -15.23 2.11
N ASP A 65 -8.15 -15.54 1.68
CA ASP A 65 -8.60 -16.91 1.47
C ASP A 65 -7.63 -17.64 0.51
N PRO A 66 -7.17 -18.86 0.82
CA PRO A 66 -6.31 -19.64 -0.07
C PRO A 66 -6.86 -19.87 -1.48
N ASP A 67 -8.19 -19.89 -1.64
CA ASP A 67 -8.87 -20.13 -2.92
C ASP A 67 -8.96 -18.88 -3.80
N MET A 68 -8.66 -17.70 -3.24
CA MET A 68 -8.59 -16.44 -3.99
C MET A 68 -7.27 -16.33 -4.77
N PRO A 69 -7.22 -15.50 -5.85
CA PRO A 69 -5.97 -15.19 -6.53
C PRO A 69 -4.91 -14.65 -5.56
N GLN A 70 -3.83 -15.41 -5.40
CA GLN A 70 -2.70 -15.03 -4.55
C GLN A 70 -1.78 -14.06 -5.31
N LYS A 71 -2.26 -12.83 -5.54
CA LYS A 71 -1.50 -11.76 -6.19
C LYS A 71 -1.28 -10.55 -5.28
N THR A 72 -0.09 -9.94 -5.35
CA THR A 72 0.17 -8.59 -4.81
C THR A 72 -0.68 -7.58 -5.57
N SER A 73 -1.46 -6.76 -4.84
CA SER A 73 -2.37 -5.78 -5.44
C SER A 73 -2.80 -4.71 -4.44
N VAL A 74 -3.24 -3.56 -4.95
CA VAL A 74 -4.01 -2.59 -4.18
C VAL A 74 -5.48 -3.01 -4.18
N LEU A 75 -6.04 -3.25 -2.98
CA LEU A 75 -7.47 -3.59 -2.81
C LEU A 75 -8.34 -2.34 -2.66
N LEU A 76 -7.84 -1.33 -1.95
CA LEU A 76 -8.51 -0.05 -1.75
C LEU A 76 -7.46 1.05 -1.69
N ALA A 77 -7.41 1.86 -2.73
CA ALA A 77 -6.59 3.07 -2.77
C ALA A 77 -7.26 4.18 -1.93
N SER A 78 -6.44 5.02 -1.28
CA SER A 78 -6.89 6.18 -0.51
C SER A 78 -7.96 5.84 0.54
N PHE A 79 -7.59 4.97 1.50
CA PHE A 79 -8.51 4.41 2.48
C PHE A 79 -9.27 5.48 3.31
N ASN A 80 -8.69 6.66 3.47
CA ASN A 80 -9.27 7.79 4.18
C ASN A 80 -9.82 8.91 3.28
N ALA A 81 -9.86 8.75 1.95
CA ALA A 81 -10.54 9.71 1.08
C ALA A 81 -12.06 9.61 1.25
N GLY A 82 -12.66 10.73 1.64
CA GLY A 82 -14.12 10.89 1.77
C GLY A 82 -14.82 11.23 0.47
#